data_AF-A0AA51MPZ8-F1
#
_entry.id   AF-A0AA51MPZ8-F1
#
_cell.length_a   1.000
_cell.length_b   1.000
_cell.length_c   1.000
_cell.angle_alpha   90.00
_cell.angle_beta   90.00
_cell.angle_gamma   90.00
#
_symmetry.space_group_name_H-M   'P 1'
#
loop_
_entity.id
_entity.type
_entity.pdbx_description
1 polymer ?
#
loop_
_entity_poly.entity_id
_entity_poly.type
_entity_poly.pdbx_seq_one_letter_code
_entity_poly.pdbx_strand_id
1 'polypeptide(L)'
;MDLANYVQRRMQVLGLSIKDVAERSGLSRQTWHKLMRAEIQEAKVSTLIKVAATLRTSVPDLLEVYFQSNGASNHQWKQYSAGGATV
;
A
#
# COMPACT_ATOMS: atom_id res chain seq x y z
N MET A 1 1.38 11.11 3.39
CA MET A 1 0.21 10.21 3.46
C MET A 1 0.69 8.85 3.03
N ASP A 2 0.46 7.79 3.80
CA ASP A 2 0.87 6.42 3.41
C ASP A 2 -0.20 5.70 2.56
N LEU A 3 0.18 4.55 2.01
CA LEU A 3 -0.62 3.70 1.13
C LEU A 3 -1.93 3.23 1.77
N ALA A 4 -1.90 2.81 3.04
CA ALA A 4 -3.09 2.33 3.73
C ALA A 4 -4.14 3.45 3.80
N ASN A 5 -3.72 4.60 4.30
CA ASN A 5 -4.56 5.79 4.39
C ASN A 5 -5.08 6.23 3.01
N TYR A 6 -4.24 6.17 1.98
CA TYR A 6 -4.62 6.52 0.61
C TYR A 6 -5.72 5.60 0.07
N VAL A 7 -5.51 4.29 0.17
CA VAL A 7 -6.47 3.27 -0.29
C VAL A 7 -7.79 3.39 0.45
N GLN A 8 -7.76 3.49 1.79
CA GLN A 8 -8.97 3.61 2.61
C GLN A 8 -9.76 4.88 2.28
N ARG A 9 -9.09 6.03 2.13
CA ARG A 9 -9.74 7.28 1.73
C ARG A 9 -10.39 7.16 0.35
N ARG A 10 -9.70 6.59 -0.64
CA ARG A 10 -10.27 6.40 -1.99
C ARG A 10 -11.49 5.48 -1.96
N MET A 11 -11.45 4.38 -1.20
CA MET A 11 -12.60 3.50 -1.04
C MET A 11 -13.78 4.23 -0.39
N GLN A 12 -13.55 5.03 0.65
CA GLN A 12 -14.59 5.81 1.32
C GLN A 12 -15.24 6.82 0.35
N VAL A 13 -14.43 7.59 -0.39
CA VAL A 13 -14.92 8.58 -1.38
C VAL A 13 -15.75 7.91 -2.48
N LEU A 14 -15.39 6.70 -2.87
CA LEU A 14 -16.09 5.95 -3.92
C LEU A 14 -17.24 5.10 -3.39
N GLY A 15 -17.48 5.07 -2.07
CA GLY A 15 -18.50 4.22 -1.44
C GLY A 15 -18.26 2.72 -1.67
N LEU A 16 -16.99 2.29 -1.72
CA LEU A 16 -16.63 0.90 -2.02
C LEU A 16 -16.43 0.07 -0.76
N SER A 17 -17.11 -1.06 -0.68
CA SER A 17 -16.81 -2.08 0.32
C SER A 17 -15.63 -2.95 -0.10
N ILE A 18 -15.12 -3.75 0.84
CA ILE A 18 -14.08 -4.75 0.56
C ILE A 18 -14.52 -5.80 -0.48
N LYS A 19 -15.82 -6.11 -0.50
CA LYS A 19 -16.40 -7.05 -1.49
C LYS A 19 -16.36 -6.41 -2.88
N ASP A 20 -16.76 -5.15 -2.99
CA ASP A 20 -16.79 -4.42 -4.27
C ASP A 20 -15.41 -4.33 -4.90
N VAL A 21 -14.39 -3.95 -4.12
CA VAL A 21 -13.03 -3.82 -4.65
C VAL A 21 -12.44 -5.15 -5.07
N ALA A 22 -12.69 -6.23 -4.33
CA ALA A 22 -12.21 -7.56 -4.67
C ALA A 22 -12.84 -8.07 -5.99
N GLU A 23 -14.15 -7.90 -6.12
CA GLU A 23 -14.91 -8.29 -7.30
C GLU A 23 -14.48 -7.49 -8.54
N ARG A 24 -14.41 -6.16 -8.42
CA ARG A 24 -14.04 -5.27 -9.54
C ARG A 24 -12.61 -5.43 -10.01
N SER A 25 -11.68 -5.67 -9.08
CA SER A 25 -10.25 -5.78 -9.42
C SER A 25 -9.83 -7.20 -9.82
N GLY A 26 -10.66 -8.21 -9.55
CA GLY A 26 -10.27 -9.62 -9.61
C GLY A 26 -9.09 -9.96 -8.68
N LEU A 27 -8.95 -9.23 -7.56
CA LEU A 27 -7.95 -9.50 -6.52
C LEU A 27 -8.66 -10.07 -5.30
N SER A 28 -7.95 -10.89 -4.53
CA SER A 28 -8.53 -11.45 -3.30
C SER A 28 -8.84 -10.35 -2.27
N ARG A 29 -9.86 -10.58 -1.43
CA ARG A 29 -10.12 -9.69 -0.27
C ARG A 29 -8.90 -9.58 0.64
N GLN A 30 -8.11 -10.65 0.78
CA GLN A 30 -6.88 -10.64 1.56
C GLN A 30 -5.84 -9.66 0.99
N THR A 31 -5.69 -9.59 -0.33
CA THR A 31 -4.82 -8.62 -1.00
C THR A 31 -5.24 -7.18 -0.67
N TRP A 32 -6.55 -6.91 -0.71
CA TRP A 32 -7.09 -5.61 -0.34
C TRP A 32 -6.91 -5.28 1.14
N HIS A 33 -7.08 -6.25 2.04
CA HIS A 33 -6.78 -6.05 3.46
C HIS A 33 -5.30 -5.73 3.69
N LYS A 34 -4.37 -6.41 3.01
CA LYS A 34 -2.94 -6.09 3.10
C LYS A 34 -2.63 -4.67 2.61
N LEU A 35 -3.27 -4.23 1.53
CA LEU A 35 -3.14 -2.85 1.02
C LEU A 35 -3.63 -1.82 2.06
N MET A 36 -4.81 -2.04 2.66
CA MET A 36 -5.38 -1.17 3.69
C MET A 36 -4.63 -1.17 5.02
N ARG A 37 -3.65 -2.07 5.20
CA ARG A 37 -2.76 -2.12 6.37
C ARG A 37 -1.31 -1.81 6.05
N ALA A 38 -1.02 -1.44 4.79
CA ALA A 38 0.33 -1.24 4.26
C ALA A 38 1.26 -2.47 4.47
N GLU A 39 0.70 -3.67 4.53
CA GLU A 39 1.42 -4.95 4.71
C GLU A 39 1.85 -5.58 3.37
N ILE A 40 1.78 -4.83 2.27
CA ILE A 40 2.14 -5.34 0.94
C ILE A 40 3.58 -4.91 0.57
N GLN A 41 4.52 -5.82 0.83
CA GLN A 41 5.89 -5.68 0.36
C GLN A 41 6.00 -6.34 -1.03
N GLU A 42 6.77 -5.74 -1.92
CA GLU A 42 7.09 -6.30 -3.25
C GLU A 42 5.84 -6.63 -4.11
N ALA A 43 4.84 -5.75 -4.10
CA ALA A 43 3.68 -5.93 -4.96
C ALA A 43 4.07 -5.90 -6.44
N LYS A 44 3.62 -6.91 -7.20
CA LYS A 44 3.79 -6.92 -8.66
C LYS A 44 3.15 -5.66 -9.27
N VAL A 45 3.79 -5.09 -10.29
CA VAL A 45 3.28 -3.91 -11.02
C VAL A 45 1.86 -4.16 -11.55
N SER A 46 1.55 -5.38 -12.02
CA SER A 46 0.20 -5.74 -12.47
C SER A 46 -0.86 -5.67 -11.37
N THR A 47 -0.49 -5.95 -10.11
CA THR A 47 -1.37 -5.75 -8.96
C THR A 47 -1.63 -4.26 -8.74
N LEU A 48 -0.58 -3.43 -8.78
CA LEU A 48 -0.71 -1.98 -8.62
C LEU A 48 -1.57 -1.36 -9.73
N ILE A 49 -1.43 -1.81 -10.98
CA ILE A 49 -2.29 -1.38 -12.09
C ILE A 49 -3.77 -1.70 -11.81
N LYS A 50 -4.08 -2.92 -11.37
CA LYS A 50 -5.45 -3.33 -11.02
C LYS A 50 -6.03 -2.51 -9.86
N VAL A 51 -5.20 -2.19 -8.86
CA VAL A 51 -5.59 -1.35 -7.73
C VAL A 51 -5.88 0.08 -8.20
N ALA A 52 -5.00 0.66 -9.04
CA ALA A 52 -5.17 2.01 -9.57
C ALA A 52 -6.47 2.15 -10.35
N ALA A 53 -6.72 1.20 -11.27
CA ALA A 53 -7.96 1.15 -12.04
C ALA A 53 -9.21 1.05 -11.13
N THR A 54 -9.16 0.20 -10.11
CA THR A 54 -10.29 -0.01 -9.18
C THR A 54 -10.57 1.21 -8.31
N LEU A 55 -9.52 1.93 -7.88
CA LEU A 55 -9.60 3.15 -7.08
C LEU A 55 -9.79 4.42 -7.92
N ARG A 56 -9.98 4.28 -9.25
CA ARG A 56 -10.13 5.38 -10.20
C ARG A 56 -9.05 6.45 -10.02
N THR A 57 -7.80 6.01 -9.91
CA THR A 57 -6.61 6.86 -9.80
C THR A 57 -5.64 6.53 -10.93
N SER A 58 -4.76 7.46 -11.27
CA SER A 58 -3.70 7.15 -12.24
C SER A 58 -2.70 6.15 -11.63
N VAL A 59 -2.07 5.36 -12.50
CA VAL A 59 -1.00 4.44 -12.09
C VAL A 59 0.20 5.21 -11.50
N PRO A 60 0.69 6.31 -12.10
CA PRO A 60 1.75 7.12 -11.51
C PRO A 60 1.46 7.58 -10.08
N ASP A 61 0.26 8.12 -9.81
CA ASP A 61 -0.10 8.61 -8.46
C ASP A 61 -0.07 7.48 -7.43
N LEU A 62 -0.59 6.30 -7.78
CA LEU A 62 -0.56 5.15 -6.88
C LEU A 62 0.86 4.66 -6.63
N LEU A 63 1.71 4.62 -7.67
CA LEU A 63 3.11 4.22 -7.54
C LEU A 63 3.88 5.18 -6.63
N GLU A 64 3.68 6.48 -6.78
CA GLU A 64 4.29 7.48 -5.92
C GLU A 64 3.98 7.22 -4.44
N VAL A 65 2.70 7.06 -4.10
CA VAL A 65 2.26 6.75 -2.72
C VAL A 65 2.83 5.41 -2.24
N TYR A 66 2.83 4.39 -3.10
CA TYR A 66 3.36 3.05 -2.78
C TYR A 66 4.84 3.11 -2.41
N PHE A 67 5.68 3.73 -3.25
CA PHE A 67 7.11 3.80 -3.02
C PHE A 67 7.48 4.70 -1.83
N GLN A 68 6.79 5.83 -1.64
CA GLN A 68 6.97 6.68 -0.45
C GLN A 68 6.68 5.91 0.85
N SER A 69 5.62 5.10 0.85
CA SER A 69 5.24 4.29 2.02
C SER A 69 6.25 3.19 2.31
N ASN A 70 6.81 2.55 1.27
CA ASN A 70 7.80 1.49 1.44
C ASN A 70 9.19 2.02 1.84
N GLY A 71 9.55 3.23 1.40
CA GLY A 71 10.82 3.88 1.76
C GLY A 71 10.89 4.34 3.23
N ALA A 72 9.76 4.75 3.80
CA ALA A 72 9.66 5.15 5.20
C ALA A 72 9.85 3.96 6.17
N SER A 73 9.29 2.80 5.82
CA SER A 73 9.44 1.55 6.60
C SER A 73 10.88 1.04 6.68
N ASN A 74 11.72 1.42 5.71
CA ASN A 74 13.10 0.93 5.62
C ASN A 74 14.11 1.79 6.43
N HIS A 75 13.69 2.91 7.04
CA HIS A 75 14.56 3.75 7.88
C HIS A 75 14.56 3.37 9.37
N GLN A 76 13.75 2.39 9.79
CA GLN A 76 13.56 2.10 11.21
C GLN A 76 14.62 1.16 11.83
N TRP A 77 15.53 0.59 11.04
CA TRP A 77 16.55 -0.35 11.56
C TRP A 77 17.97 0.25 11.73
N LYS A 78 18.26 1.45 11.21
CA LYS A 78 19.60 2.07 11.39
C LYS A 78 19.83 2.75 12.74
N GLN A 79 18.81 2.89 13.59
CA GLN A 79 18.94 3.58 14.88
C GLN A 79 19.27 2.65 16.07
N TYR A 80 19.29 1.33 15.88
CA TYR A 80 19.57 0.37 16.97
C TYR A 80 20.92 -0.36 16.85
N SER A 81 21.72 -0.10 15.82
CA SER A 81 22.98 -0.83 15.60
C SER A 81 24.26 -0.09 16.04
N ALA A 82 24.15 1.07 16.71
CA ALA A 82 25.30 1.90 17.08
C ALA A 82 25.50 2.06 18.61
N GLY A 83 25.16 1.03 19.40
CA GLY A 83 25.18 1.10 20.87
C GLY A 83 25.84 -0.07 21.58
N GLY A 84 26.77 -0.81 20.96
CA GLY A 84 27.34 -2.02 21.56
C GLY A 84 28.72 -2.38 21.04
N ALA A 85 29.69 -1.48 21.21
CA ALA A 85 31.11 -1.84 21.20
C ALA A 85 31.81 -1.01 22.28
N THR A 86 31.68 -1.48 23.53
CA THR A 86 32.53 -1.01 24.62
C THR A 86 33.85 -1.77 24.52
N VAL A 87 34.93 -1.00 24.52
CA VAL A 87 36.35 -1.40 24.59
C VAL A 87 36.64 -2.37 25.73
#